data_AF-A0A3A8PEJ4-F1
#
_entry.id   AF-A0A3A8PEJ4-F1
#
_cell.length_a   1.000
_cell.length_b   1.000
_cell.length_c   1.000
_cell.angle_alpha   90.00
_cell.angle_beta   90.00
_cell.angle_gamma   90.00
#
_symmetry.space_group_name_H-M   'P 1'
#
loop_
_entity.id
_entity.type
_entity.pdbx_description
1 polymer ?
#
loop_
_entity_poly.entity_id
_entity_poly.type
_entity_poly.pdbx_seq_one_letter_code
_entity_poly.pdbx_strand_id
1 'polypeptide(L)'
;MTRPLDSLRPHFYKARPLGAVLLALWATASGAELVNGAQIPDGAQKVGENRYRASRDFEATLDYYKTVYPSSSYPRRSIVNQPGVKAVHISNPSGKNFEGLNIYEANEEVRIYVVPAQGTAKPAKKDTKPVRKTK
;
A
#
# COMPACT_ATOMS: atom_id res chain seq x y z
N MET A 1 51.54 -48.69 46.63
CA MET A 1 51.94 -47.32 47.01
C MET A 1 51.79 -46.42 45.79
N THR A 2 51.23 -45.22 46.02
CA THR A 2 51.22 -43.98 45.18
C THR A 2 50.47 -43.96 43.82
N ARG A 3 49.32 -43.27 43.81
CA ARG A 3 48.76 -42.52 42.67
C ARG A 3 49.54 -41.19 42.51
N PRO A 4 49.57 -40.60 41.29
CA PRO A 4 48.75 -39.41 41.01
C PRO A 4 48.04 -39.51 39.63
N LEU A 5 46.75 -39.21 39.54
CA LEU A 5 46.18 -37.93 39.08
C LEU A 5 46.74 -37.46 37.73
N ASP A 6 46.00 -37.72 36.65
CA ASP A 6 45.82 -36.66 35.66
C ASP A 6 44.40 -36.68 35.11
N SER A 7 43.90 -35.47 34.96
CA SER A 7 42.53 -35.09 34.77
C SER A 7 42.36 -34.61 33.33
N LEU A 8 41.10 -34.61 32.91
CA LEU A 8 40.51 -33.76 31.87
C LEU A 8 40.07 -34.47 30.60
N ARG A 9 38.75 -34.32 30.46
CA ARG A 9 37.80 -34.88 29.51
C ARG A 9 38.07 -34.39 28.09
N PRO A 10 37.72 -35.20 27.07
CA PRO A 10 37.73 -34.76 25.68
C PRO A 10 36.57 -33.78 25.46
N HIS A 11 36.87 -32.53 25.14
CA HIS A 11 35.89 -31.59 24.60
C HIS A 11 35.97 -31.62 23.08
N PHE A 12 35.15 -32.51 22.53
CA PHE A 12 34.75 -32.49 21.13
C PHE A 12 34.00 -31.20 20.79
N TYR A 13 34.05 -30.88 19.50
CA TYR A 13 33.30 -29.86 18.77
C TYR A 13 33.91 -28.45 18.78
N LYS A 14 34.88 -28.24 17.88
CA LYS A 14 35.11 -26.95 17.22
C LYS A 14 33.80 -26.54 16.51
N ALA A 15 32.96 -25.78 17.23
CA ALA A 15 31.82 -25.10 16.66
C ALA A 15 32.32 -24.07 15.62
N ARG A 16 31.86 -24.19 14.38
CA ARG A 16 32.02 -23.16 13.36
C ARG A 16 31.10 -21.99 13.73
N PRO A 17 31.61 -20.78 13.97
CA PRO A 17 30.76 -19.60 14.07
C PRO A 17 30.43 -19.11 12.65
N LEU A 18 29.44 -18.23 12.54
CA LEU A 18 29.05 -17.42 11.37
C LEU A 18 27.89 -17.99 10.54
N GLY A 19 26.69 -17.60 10.97
CA GLY A 19 25.47 -17.63 10.17
C GLY A 19 24.44 -16.69 10.78
N ALA A 20 24.83 -15.43 11.03
CA ALA A 20 23.89 -14.40 11.47
C ALA A 20 22.93 -14.12 10.31
N VAL A 21 21.71 -14.67 10.40
CA VAL A 21 20.60 -14.33 9.50
C VAL A 21 20.12 -12.93 9.90
N LEU A 22 20.72 -11.90 9.31
CA LEU A 22 20.11 -10.57 9.25
C LEU A 22 18.91 -10.67 8.30
N LEU A 23 17.72 -10.88 8.85
CA LEU A 23 16.48 -10.53 8.16
C LEU A 23 16.39 -9.00 8.19
N ALA A 24 16.77 -8.39 7.07
CA ALA A 24 16.62 -6.97 6.83
C ALA A 24 15.14 -6.58 6.95
N LEU A 25 14.78 -5.93 8.06
CA LEU A 25 13.57 -5.14 8.15
C LEU A 25 13.73 -3.97 7.16
N TRP A 26 13.13 -4.10 5.97
CA TRP A 26 12.88 -2.95 5.12
C TRP A 26 11.80 -2.09 5.77
N ALA A 27 12.20 -1.19 6.66
CA ALA A 27 11.40 -0.02 7.00
C ALA A 27 11.48 0.93 5.80
N THR A 28 10.50 0.85 4.89
CA THR A 28 10.33 1.86 3.85
C THR A 28 10.05 3.19 4.53
N ALA A 29 10.90 4.18 4.22
CA ALA A 29 10.93 5.49 4.84
C ALA A 29 9.55 6.16 4.90
N SER A 30 9.22 6.64 6.10
CA SER A 30 8.06 7.48 6.39
C SER A 30 8.29 8.88 5.80
N GLY A 31 7.61 9.16 4.70
CA GLY A 31 7.43 10.50 4.15
C GLY A 31 6.34 10.42 3.09
N ALA A 32 5.43 11.40 3.08
CA ALA A 32 4.24 11.39 2.23
C ALA A 32 4.66 11.23 0.76
N GLU A 33 4.52 10.02 0.23
CA GLU A 33 5.02 9.67 -1.09
C GLU A 33 4.17 10.38 -2.14
N LEU A 34 4.82 11.13 -3.03
CA LEU A 34 4.18 11.80 -4.16
C LEU A 34 4.12 10.83 -5.33
N VAL A 35 2.96 10.22 -5.53
CA VAL A 35 2.73 9.26 -6.62
C VAL A 35 2.01 9.98 -7.74
N ASN A 36 2.69 10.19 -8.87
CA ASN A 36 2.15 10.96 -9.99
C ASN A 36 1.60 12.33 -9.53
N GLY A 37 2.28 12.97 -8.57
CA GLY A 37 1.86 14.24 -7.97
C GLY A 37 0.69 14.17 -6.98
N ALA A 38 0.11 12.99 -6.73
CA ALA A 38 -0.88 12.77 -5.68
C ALA A 38 -0.19 12.40 -4.36
N GLN A 39 -0.67 12.97 -3.26
CA GLN A 39 -0.10 12.73 -1.94
C GLN A 39 -0.71 11.46 -1.33
N ILE A 40 0.14 10.55 -0.87
CA ILE A 40 -0.26 9.31 -0.20
C ILE A 40 0.05 9.43 1.30
N PRO A 41 -0.86 9.00 2.19
CA PRO A 41 -0.62 9.04 3.64
C PRO A 41 0.60 8.21 4.04
N ASP A 42 1.28 8.69 5.08
CA ASP A 42 2.47 8.02 5.61
C ASP A 42 2.19 6.57 6.03
N GLY A 43 3.15 5.70 5.74
CA GLY A 43 3.05 4.28 6.02
C GLY A 43 2.08 3.53 5.10
N ALA A 44 1.57 4.14 4.03
CA ALA A 44 0.80 3.41 3.04
C ALA A 44 1.67 2.40 2.31
N GLN A 45 1.18 1.17 2.18
CA GLN A 45 1.88 0.10 1.49
C GLN A 45 1.46 0.05 0.02
N LYS A 46 2.41 0.04 -0.91
CA LYS A 46 2.10 -0.14 -2.33
C LYS A 46 1.69 -1.59 -2.60
N VAL A 47 0.45 -1.79 -3.06
CA VAL A 47 -0.13 -3.12 -3.34
C VAL A 47 -0.19 -3.40 -4.86
N GLY A 48 -0.08 -2.36 -5.68
CA GLY A 48 -0.05 -2.51 -7.13
C GLY A 48 0.22 -1.19 -7.85
N GLU A 49 0.04 -1.18 -9.16
CA GLU A 49 0.19 0.03 -9.96
C GLU A 49 -0.89 1.06 -9.59
N ASN A 50 -0.45 2.23 -9.13
CA ASN A 50 -1.32 3.29 -8.60
C ASN A 50 -2.25 2.86 -7.45
N ARG A 51 -1.96 1.72 -6.79
CA ARG A 51 -2.79 1.13 -5.72
C ARG A 51 -2.00 1.02 -4.43
N TYR A 52 -2.55 1.59 -3.37
CA TYR A 52 -1.94 1.69 -2.07
C TYR A 52 -2.92 1.21 -1.01
N ARG A 53 -2.41 0.56 0.03
CA ARG A 53 -3.15 0.23 1.24
C ARG A 53 -2.80 1.27 2.29
N ALA A 54 -3.78 1.95 2.84
CA ALA A 54 -3.54 2.86 3.94
C ALA A 54 -3.30 2.04 5.22
N SER A 55 -2.37 2.49 6.07
CA SER A 55 -2.14 1.90 7.39
C SER A 55 -3.13 2.39 8.44
N ARG A 56 -3.96 3.39 8.10
CA ARG A 56 -4.96 4.01 8.98
C ARG A 56 -6.37 3.58 8.58
N ASP A 57 -7.30 3.72 9.50
CA ASP A 57 -8.72 3.48 9.27
C ASP A 57 -9.31 4.47 8.25
N PHE A 58 -10.51 4.17 7.77
CA PHE A 58 -11.15 4.92 6.69
C PHE A 58 -11.41 6.39 7.07
N GLU A 59 -11.91 6.64 8.27
CA GLU A 59 -12.19 8.00 8.74
C GLU A 59 -10.92 8.82 8.90
N ALA A 60 -9.88 8.23 9.52
CA ALA A 60 -8.59 8.88 9.68
C ALA A 60 -7.91 9.18 8.33
N THR A 61 -8.09 8.29 7.34
CA THR A 61 -7.60 8.49 5.97
C THR A 61 -8.36 9.62 5.27
N LEU A 62 -9.69 9.69 5.44
CA LEU A 62 -10.48 10.79 4.92
C LEU A 62 -10.12 12.12 5.57
N ASP A 63 -9.86 12.14 6.87
CA ASP A 63 -9.45 13.36 7.59
C ASP A 63 -8.08 13.86 7.12
N TYR A 64 -7.12 12.96 6.91
CA TYR A 64 -5.86 13.31 6.25
C TYR A 64 -6.10 13.99 4.90
N TYR A 65 -6.95 13.39 4.05
CA TYR A 65 -7.26 13.96 2.74
C TYR A 65 -8.11 15.23 2.80
N LYS A 66 -8.81 15.53 3.91
CA LYS A 66 -9.44 16.84 4.12
C LYS A 66 -8.41 17.94 4.29
N THR A 67 -7.30 17.65 4.97
CA THR A 67 -6.20 18.60 5.16
C THR A 67 -5.42 18.82 3.87
N VAL A 68 -5.10 17.74 3.15
CA VAL A 68 -4.31 17.82 1.90
C VAL A 68 -5.13 18.37 0.73
N TYR A 69 -6.35 17.86 0.56
CA TYR A 69 -7.25 18.19 -0.54
C TYR A 69 -8.59 18.70 0.02
N PRO A 70 -8.67 19.99 0.39
CA PRO A 70 -9.86 20.55 1.02
C PRO A 70 -11.09 20.46 0.12
N SER A 71 -12.25 20.19 0.72
CA SER A 71 -13.53 19.96 0.02
C SER A 71 -13.97 21.10 -0.90
N SER A 72 -13.55 22.32 -0.58
CA SER A 72 -13.85 23.52 -1.37
C SER A 72 -13.20 23.46 -2.76
N SER A 73 -11.98 22.92 -2.84
CA SER A 73 -11.20 22.83 -4.07
C SER A 73 -11.22 21.44 -4.70
N TYR A 74 -11.48 20.40 -3.91
CA TYR A 74 -11.48 19.01 -4.37
C TYR A 74 -12.83 18.36 -4.00
N PRO A 75 -13.81 18.37 -4.92
CA PRO A 75 -15.14 17.86 -4.64
C PRO A 75 -15.09 16.34 -4.40
N ARG A 76 -15.87 15.88 -3.43
CA ARG A 76 -15.95 14.46 -3.05
C ARG A 76 -17.28 13.87 -3.45
N ARG A 77 -17.25 12.64 -3.95
CA ARG A 77 -18.44 11.87 -4.31
C ARG A 77 -18.37 10.53 -3.63
N SER A 78 -19.41 10.18 -2.88
CA SER A 78 -19.56 8.82 -2.37
C SER A 78 -19.89 7.88 -3.53
N ILE A 79 -19.21 6.74 -3.58
CA ILE A 79 -19.50 5.66 -4.51
C ILE A 79 -20.12 4.55 -3.67
N VAL A 80 -21.44 4.41 -3.76
CA VAL A 80 -22.18 3.38 -3.04
C VAL A 80 -22.68 2.36 -4.06
N ASN A 81 -21.76 1.50 -4.51
CA ASN A 81 -22.04 0.51 -5.55
C ASN A 81 -22.23 -0.91 -4.99
N GLN A 82 -21.70 -1.20 -3.80
CA GLN A 82 -21.79 -2.52 -3.18
C GLN A 82 -22.09 -2.40 -1.67
N PRO A 83 -22.96 -3.26 -1.12
CA PRO A 83 -23.20 -3.31 0.31
C PRO A 83 -21.93 -3.76 1.04
N GLY A 84 -21.61 -3.10 2.15
CA GLY A 84 -20.41 -3.39 2.96
C GLY A 84 -19.10 -2.78 2.43
N VAL A 85 -19.14 -2.06 1.30
CA VAL A 85 -17.97 -1.31 0.79
C VAL A 85 -18.26 0.18 0.92
N LYS A 86 -17.42 0.90 1.67
CA LYS A 86 -17.47 2.37 1.66
C LYS A 86 -16.49 2.87 0.62
N ALA A 87 -16.92 3.75 -0.26
CA ALA A 87 -16.02 4.33 -1.25
C ALA A 87 -16.27 5.82 -1.45
N VAL A 88 -15.18 6.56 -1.60
CA VAL A 88 -15.17 8.00 -1.85
C VAL A 88 -14.21 8.29 -2.97
N HIS A 89 -14.70 9.01 -3.98
CA HIS A 89 -13.88 9.61 -5.01
C HIS A 89 -13.62 11.08 -4.66
N ILE A 90 -12.37 11.49 -4.73
CA ILE A 90 -11.92 12.88 -4.64
C ILE A 90 -11.47 13.30 -6.05
N SER A 91 -12.18 14.23 -6.68
CA SER A 91 -11.83 14.70 -8.01
C SER A 91 -10.79 15.82 -7.94
N ASN A 92 -9.81 15.80 -8.84
CA ASN A 92 -8.88 16.91 -9.03
C ASN A 92 -9.38 17.79 -10.19
N PRO A 93 -9.99 18.96 -9.93
CA PRO A 93 -10.52 19.81 -11.00
C PRO A 93 -9.42 20.39 -11.89
N SER A 94 -8.17 20.43 -11.43
CA SER A 94 -7.05 20.88 -12.26
C SER A 94 -6.66 19.85 -13.33
N GLY A 95 -6.94 18.56 -13.11
CA GLY A 95 -6.52 17.46 -13.99
C GLY A 95 -5.00 17.33 -14.20
N LYS A 96 -4.20 18.10 -13.45
CA LYS A 96 -2.74 18.13 -13.56
C LYS A 96 -2.15 16.96 -12.75
N ASN A 97 -1.29 16.17 -13.38
CA ASN A 97 -0.61 14.98 -12.85
C ASN A 97 -1.52 13.77 -12.56
N PHE A 98 -2.68 14.00 -11.95
CA PHE A 98 -3.69 12.97 -11.68
C PHE A 98 -5.12 13.52 -11.87
N GLU A 99 -6.05 12.65 -12.26
CA GLU A 99 -7.47 12.97 -12.47
C GLU A 99 -8.24 13.00 -11.13
N GLY A 100 -7.86 12.12 -10.20
CA GLY A 100 -8.47 12.05 -8.88
C GLY A 100 -7.97 10.88 -8.06
N LEU A 101 -8.61 10.65 -6.92
CA LEU A 101 -8.29 9.59 -5.97
C LEU A 101 -9.57 8.82 -5.65
N ASN A 102 -9.49 7.50 -5.64
CA ASN A 102 -10.55 6.66 -5.09
C ASN A 102 -10.06 6.03 -3.80
N ILE A 103 -10.85 6.14 -2.74
CA ILE A 103 -10.59 5.54 -1.45
C ILE A 103 -11.71 4.54 -1.21
N TYR A 104 -11.34 3.29 -0.96
CA TYR A 104 -12.25 2.19 -0.69
C TYR A 104 -11.95 1.63 0.69
N GLU A 105 -12.98 1.26 1.44
CA GLU A 105 -12.89 0.47 2.66
C GLU A 105 -13.71 -0.82 2.44
N ALA A 106 -13.05 -1.96 2.56
CA ALA A 106 -13.67 -3.28 2.49
C ALA A 106 -12.88 -4.27 3.36
N ASN A 107 -13.58 -5.13 4.11
CA ASN A 107 -12.95 -6.12 5.02
C ASN A 107 -11.89 -5.49 5.96
N GLU A 108 -12.21 -4.32 6.54
CA GLU A 108 -11.30 -3.56 7.42
C GLU A 108 -9.99 -3.12 6.74
N GLU A 109 -9.90 -3.22 5.41
CA GLU A 109 -8.78 -2.75 4.62
C GLU A 109 -9.16 -1.48 3.84
N VAL A 110 -8.36 -0.42 4.03
CA VAL A 110 -8.50 0.82 3.28
C VAL A 110 -7.55 0.82 2.10
N ARG A 111 -8.09 0.92 0.89
CA ARG A 111 -7.35 0.91 -0.36
C ARG A 111 -7.53 2.23 -1.09
N ILE A 112 -6.41 2.84 -1.46
CA ILE A 112 -6.33 4.10 -2.19
C ILE A 112 -5.89 3.78 -3.62
N TYR A 113 -6.61 4.31 -4.59
CA TYR A 113 -6.28 4.24 -6.00
C TYR A 113 -6.10 5.64 -6.56
N VAL A 114 -4.91 5.92 -7.09
CA VAL A 114 -4.63 7.17 -7.80
C VAL A 114 -5.10 7.01 -9.25
N VAL A 115 -6.02 7.85 -9.68
CA VAL A 115 -6.47 7.89 -11.08
C VAL A 115 -5.48 8.75 -11.86
N PRO A 116 -4.65 8.17 -12.75
CA PRO A 116 -3.71 8.95 -13.56
C PRO A 116 -4.44 9.92 -14.48
N ALA A 117 -3.85 11.08 -14.76
CA ALA A 117 -4.40 12.02 -15.73
C ALA A 117 -4.44 11.39 -17.13
N GLN A 118 -5.50 11.67 -17.91
CA GLN A 118 -5.63 11.17 -19.27
C GLN A 118 -4.47 11.70 -20.12
N GLY A 119 -3.53 10.81 -20.46
CA GLY A 119 -2.23 11.13 -21.06
C GLY A 119 -1.10 10.23 -20.55
N THR A 120 -1.21 9.71 -19.31
CA THR A 120 -0.23 8.77 -18.73
C THR A 120 -0.83 7.40 -18.38
N ALA A 121 -2.16 7.28 -18.43
CA ALA A 121 -2.87 6.03 -18.22
C ALA A 121 -2.76 5.13 -19.47
N LYS A 122 -2.00 4.03 -19.40
CA LYS A 122 -2.26 2.90 -20.31
C LYS A 122 -3.69 2.45 -20.06
N PRO A 123 -4.57 2.42 -21.08
CA PRO A 123 -5.95 2.07 -20.88
C PRO A 123 -6.02 0.63 -20.38
N ALA A 124 -6.57 0.44 -19.17
CA ALA A 124 -7.02 -0.88 -18.76
C ALA A 124 -8.07 -1.32 -19.78
N LYS A 125 -7.71 -2.29 -20.63
CA LYS A 125 -8.59 -2.89 -21.62
C LYS A 125 -9.89 -3.28 -20.94
N LYS A 126 -10.96 -2.52 -21.19
CA LYS A 126 -12.31 -3.01 -20.99
C LYS A 126 -12.50 -4.10 -22.04
N ASP A 127 -12.42 -5.36 -21.62
CA ASP A 127 -12.90 -6.50 -22.41
C ASP A 127 -14.42 -6.38 -22.57
N THR A 128 -14.84 -5.52 -23.50
CA THR A 128 -16.20 -5.49 -24.00
C THR A 128 -16.36 -6.72 -24.88
N LYS A 129 -16.76 -7.85 -24.28
CA LYS A 129 -17.18 -9.03 -25.04
C LYS A 129 -18.27 -8.61 -26.03
N PRO A 130 -18.15 -8.90 -27.33
CA PRO A 130 -19.17 -8.52 -28.30
C PRO A 130 -20.42 -9.37 -28.05
N VAL A 131 -21.54 -8.69 -27.78
CA VAL A 131 -22.86 -9.31 -27.77
C VAL A 131 -23.12 -9.85 -29.19
N ARG A 132 -23.06 -11.17 -29.32
CA ARG A 132 -23.38 -11.91 -30.53
C ARG A 132 -24.87 -11.70 -30.84
N LYS A 133 -25.18 -10.83 -31.80
CA LYS A 133 -26.51 -10.76 -32.41
C LYS A 133 -26.84 -12.15 -32.96
N THR A 134 -27.91 -12.74 -32.45
CA THR A 134 -28.47 -13.97 -32.99
C THR A 134 -29.85 -13.65 -33.55
N LYS A 135 -29.89 -13.66 -34.88
CA LYS A 135 -30.99 -13.87 -35.81
C LYS A 135 -32.24 -12.99 -35.71
#